data_AF-A0A350LWC8-F1
#
_entry.id   AF-A0A350LWC8-F1
#
_cell.length_a   1.000
_cell.length_b   1.000
_cell.length_c   1.000
_cell.angle_alpha   90.00
_cell.angle_beta   90.00
_cell.angle_gamma   90.00
#
_symmetry.space_group_name_H-M   'P 1'
#
loop_
_entity.id
_entity.type
_entity.pdbx_description
1 polymer ?
#
loop_
_entity_poly.entity_id
_entity_poly.type
_entity_poly.pdbx_seq_one_letter_code
_entity_poly.pdbx_strand_id
1 'polypeptide(L)' 'PLAQTQLFQLKLANMQTEIALGTEAALRVGRLMDEAKAAPEMISLIKRNNCGKALEIARHARDMHGGNG' A
#
# COMPACT_ATOMS: atom_id res chain seq x y z
N PRO A 1 -0.31 -6.20 25.00
CA PRO A 1 -0.75 -5.56 23.73
C PRO A 1 0.00 -6.15 22.53
N LEU A 2 -0.69 -6.63 21.48
CA LEU A 2 -0.07 -7.23 20.27
C LEU A 2 0.97 -6.33 19.60
N ALA A 3 0.72 -5.02 19.59
CA ALA A 3 1.62 -4.01 19.03
C ALA A 3 2.96 -3.82 19.79
N GLN A 4 3.20 -4.54 20.88
CA GLN A 4 4.47 -4.47 21.62
C GLN A 4 5.54 -5.44 21.10
N THR A 5 5.18 -6.44 20.29
CA THR A 5 6.20 -7.36 19.75
C THR A 5 6.83 -6.82 18.47
N GLN A 6 8.14 -6.98 18.34
CA GLN A 6 8.92 -6.43 17.22
C GLN A 6 8.43 -6.94 15.85
N LEU A 7 8.02 -8.21 15.76
CA LEU A 7 7.51 -8.79 14.53
C LEU A 7 6.21 -8.11 14.06
N PHE A 8 5.30 -7.79 14.98
CA PHE A 8 4.07 -7.06 14.62
C PHE A 8 4.34 -5.60 14.28
N GLN A 9 5.28 -4.96 14.98
CA GLN A 9 5.70 -3.60 14.64
C GLN A 9 6.34 -3.53 13.25
N LEU A 10 7.18 -4.49 12.88
CA LEU A 10 7.79 -4.57 11.56
C LEU A 10 6.73 -4.70 10.46
N LYS A 11 5.74 -5.60 10.65
CA LYS A 11 4.63 -5.77 9.71
C LYS A 11 3.86 -4.46 9.55
N LEU A 12 3.47 -3.82 10.64
CA LEU A 12 2.74 -2.54 10.62
C LEU A 12 3.54 -1.40 9.97
N ALA A 13 4.82 -1.28 10.29
CA ALA A 13 5.70 -0.25 9.72
C ALA A 13 5.84 -0.43 8.20
N ASN A 14 6.02 -1.68 7.74
CA ASN A 14 6.11 -2.00 6.32
C ASN A 14 4.78 -1.73 5.61
N MET A 15 3.65 -2.14 6.19
CA MET A 15 2.31 -1.83 5.64
C MET A 15 2.12 -0.34 5.47
N GLN A 16 2.40 0.44 6.51
CA GLN A 16 2.22 1.90 6.49
C GLN A 16 3.10 2.57 5.44
N THR A 17 4.35 2.08 5.28
CA THR A 17 5.29 2.60 4.29
C THR A 17 4.75 2.40 2.87
N GLU A 18 4.30 1.19 2.55
CA GLU A 18 3.79 0.86 1.21
C GLU A 18 2.46 1.56 0.92
N ILE A 19 1.58 1.73 1.91
CA ILE A 19 0.35 2.52 1.77
C ILE A 19 0.70 3.97 1.46
N ALA A 20 1.62 4.59 2.21
CA ALA A 20 2.01 5.98 2.00
C ALA A 20 2.62 6.19 0.60
N LEU A 21 3.52 5.31 0.17
CA LEU A 21 4.11 5.36 -1.18
C LEU A 21 3.05 5.20 -2.26
N GLY A 22 2.13 4.25 -2.11
CA GLY A 22 1.05 4.02 -3.06
C GLY A 22 0.05 5.19 -3.13
N THR A 23 -0.23 5.84 -2.00
CA THR A 23 -1.07 7.04 -1.92
C THR A 23 -0.40 8.22 -2.62
N GLU A 24 0.89 8.48 -2.36
CA GLU A 24 1.59 9.60 -2.99
C GLU A 24 1.76 9.38 -4.50
N ALA A 25 2.02 8.15 -4.93
CA ALA A 25 2.06 7.80 -6.36
C ALA A 25 0.71 8.06 -7.04
N ALA A 26 -0.39 7.66 -6.42
CA ALA A 26 -1.74 7.92 -6.92
C ALA A 26 -2.06 9.42 -6.95
N LEU A 27 -1.70 10.17 -5.90
CA LEU A 27 -1.87 11.62 -5.85
C LEU A 27 -1.09 12.32 -6.96
N ARG A 28 0.16 11.92 -7.20
CA ARG A 28 0.99 12.51 -8.26
C ARG A 28 0.40 12.26 -9.64
N VAL A 29 -0.01 11.02 -9.93
CA VAL A 29 -0.64 10.70 -11.22
C VAL A 29 -1.98 11.42 -11.37
N GLY A 30 -2.79 11.51 -10.31
CA GLY A 30 -4.04 12.28 -10.32
C GLY A 30 -3.83 13.74 -10.70
N ARG A 31 -2.85 14.42 -10.08
CA ARG A 31 -2.49 15.80 -10.44
C ARG A 31 -2.02 15.94 -11.89
N LEU A 32 -1.25 14.97 -12.39
CA LEU A 32 -0.83 14.96 -13.79
C LEU A 32 -2.00 14.74 -14.75
N MET A 33 -3.04 14.01 -14.34
CA MET A 33 -4.27 13.87 -15.13
C MET A 33 -5.01 15.20 -15.22
N ASP A 34 -5.14 15.93 -14.10
CA ASP A 34 -5.75 17.27 -14.08
C ASP A 34 -4.98 18.27 -14.98
N GLU A 35 -3.65 18.15 -15.04
CA GLU A 35 -2.79 18.96 -15.90
C GLU A 35 -2.74 18.49 -17.37
N ALA A 36 -3.48 17.43 -17.75
CA ALA A 36 -3.43 16.78 -19.06
C ALA A 36 -2.02 16.30 -19.47
N LYS A 37 -1.19 15.92 -18.49
CA LYS A 37 0.20 15.44 -18.66
C LYS A 37 0.41 13.97 -18.29
N ALA A 38 -0.63 13.27 -17.82
CA ALA A 38 -0.52 11.87 -17.46
C ALA A 38 -0.39 10.98 -18.72
N ALA A 39 0.58 10.07 -18.72
CA ALA A 39 0.67 9.01 -19.71
C ALA A 39 -0.10 7.75 -19.23
N PRO A 40 -0.82 7.01 -20.10
CA PRO A 40 -1.57 5.80 -19.72
C PRO A 40 -0.74 4.74 -18.98
N GLU A 41 0.56 4.65 -19.29
CA GLU A 41 1.50 3.74 -18.65
C GLU A 41 1.71 4.10 -17.17
N MET A 42 1.63 5.37 -16.79
CA MET A 42 1.74 5.81 -15.39
C MET A 42 0.62 5.19 -14.54
N ILE A 43 -0.62 5.19 -15.05
CA ILE A 43 -1.79 4.59 -14.38
C ILE A 43 -1.57 3.08 -14.23
N SER A 44 -1.13 2.42 -15.30
CA SER A 44 -0.88 0.97 -15.30
C SER A 44 0.17 0.56 -14.27
N LEU A 45 1.27 1.32 -14.18
CA LEU A 45 2.36 1.08 -13.24
C LEU A 45 1.88 1.21 -11.79
N ILE A 46 1.23 2.33 -11.44
CA ILE A 46 0.78 2.56 -10.06
C ILE A 46 -0.33 1.56 -9.67
N LYS A 47 -1.24 1.22 -10.59
CA LYS A 47 -2.31 0.25 -10.34
C LYS A 47 -1.71 -1.11 -10.03
N ARG A 48 -0.79 -1.60 -10.86
CA ARG A 48 -0.15 -2.90 -10.66
C ARG A 48 0.59 -2.96 -9.33
N ASN A 49 1.35 -1.92 -8.99
CA ASN A 49 2.09 -1.86 -7.74
C ASN A 49 1.13 -1.82 -6.53
N ASN A 50 0.20 -0.87 -6.50
CA ASN A 50 -0.72 -0.67 -5.38
C ASN A 50 -1.58 -1.91 -5.11
N CYS A 51 -2.13 -2.55 -6.15
CA CYS A 51 -2.90 -3.78 -5.97
C CYS A 51 -2.04 -4.92 -5.41
N GLY A 52 -0.80 -5.07 -5.89
CA GLY A 52 0.13 -6.10 -5.40
C GLY A 52 0.46 -5.88 -3.93
N LYS A 53 0.82 -4.65 -3.55
CA LYS A 53 1.13 -4.29 -2.16
C LYS A 53 -0.09 -4.43 -1.25
N ALA A 54 -1.27 -4.01 -1.70
CA ALA A 54 -2.50 -4.17 -0.93
C ALA A 54 -2.83 -5.64 -0.64
N LEU A 55 -2.62 -6.55 -1.59
CA LEU A 55 -2.84 -7.98 -1.38
C LEU A 55 -1.87 -8.56 -0.34
N GLU A 56 -0.59 -8.19 -0.40
CA GLU A 56 0.40 -8.62 0.60
C GLU A 56 0.09 -8.06 1.99
N ILE A 57 -0.29 -6.79 2.09
CA ILE A 57 -0.73 -6.15 3.33
C ILE A 57 -1.94 -6.88 3.92
N ALA A 58 -2.95 -7.20 3.10
CA ALA A 58 -4.13 -7.93 3.56
C ALA A 58 -3.78 -9.33 4.11
N ARG A 59 -2.85 -10.03 3.46
CA ARG A 59 -2.35 -11.34 3.93
C ARG A 59 -1.65 -11.22 5.28
N HIS A 60 -0.76 -10.24 5.43
CA HIS A 60 -0.10 -9.99 6.71
C HIS A 60 -1.10 -9.56 7.79
N ALA A 61 -2.06 -8.70 7.47
CA ALA A 61 -3.07 -8.26 8.43
C ALA A 61 -3.92 -9.44 8.94
N ARG A 62 -4.36 -10.33 8.04
CA ARG A 62 -5.07 -11.57 8.43
C ARG A 62 -4.23 -12.43 9.38
N ASP A 63 -2.97 -12.68 9.03
CA ASP A 63 -2.03 -13.42 9.86
C ASP A 63 -1.85 -12.79 11.26
N MET A 64 -1.84 -11.45 11.34
CA MET A 64 -1.76 -10.75 12.63
C MET A 64 -2.99 -10.94 13.52
N HIS A 65 -4.17 -11.12 12.93
CA HIS A 65 -5.41 -11.35 13.68
C HIS A 65 -5.61 -12.82 14.08
N GLY A 66 -4.76 -13.74 13.60
CA GLY A 66 -4.84 -15.16 13.93
C GLY A 66 -6.19 -15.77 13.54
N GLY A 67 -6.81 -16.52 14.45
CA GLY A 67 -8.14 -17.13 14.20
C GLY A 67 -9.29 -16.14 14.04
N ASN A 68 -9.09 -14.86 14.37
CA ASN A 68 -10.10 -13.81 14.18
C ASN A 68 -9.98 -13.09 12.82
N GLY A 69 -8.96 -13.42 12.02
CA GLY A 69 -8.59 -12.72 10.78
C GLY A 69 -9.30 -13.16 9.52
#